data_AF-A0ABD4X4P6-F1
#
_entry.id   AF-A0ABD4X4P6-F1
#
_cell.length_a   1.000
_cell.length_b   1.000
_cell.length_c   1.000
_cell.angle_alpha   90.00
_cell.angle_beta   90.00
_cell.angle_gamma   90.00
#
_symmetry.space_group_name_H-M   'P 1'
#
loop_
_entity.id
_entity.type
_entity.pdbx_description
1 polymer ?
#
loop_
_entity_poly.entity_id
_entity_poly.type
_entity_poly.pdbx_seq_one_letter_code
_entity_poly.pdbx_strand_id
1 'polypeptide(L)'
;MFDLGWTELMVVGIVALIVVGPKDLPVLFRNVGRFVGKAKGMAREFSRAMNDAADEAGVKDMAQGLKAATNPVGSAMDGVKEAAQDMAKSIDPTKFDPDSETGKLAAERAADAKKIQEATARAASDRQAREAEEAAAAAEAAQPGAGEPDQDKETKS
;
A
#
# COMPACT_ATOMS: atom_id res chain seq x y z
N MET A 1 10.27 -3.12 -26.96
CA MET A 1 11.23 -2.19 -27.59
C MET A 1 10.99 -0.73 -27.19
N PHE A 2 10.49 -0.48 -25.97
CA PHE A 2 10.52 0.81 -25.30
C PHE A 2 11.03 0.55 -23.89
N ASP A 3 12.35 0.64 -23.72
CA ASP A 3 13.00 0.51 -22.42
C ASP A 3 12.81 1.85 -21.70
N LEU A 4 11.60 2.09 -21.17
CA LEU A 4 11.27 3.23 -20.30
C LEU A 4 11.95 3.03 -18.94
N GLY A 5 13.28 3.00 -18.95
CA GLY A 5 14.13 2.89 -17.79
C GLY A 5 14.63 4.25 -17.32
N TRP A 6 15.31 4.25 -16.17
CA TRP A 6 15.95 5.44 -15.61
C TRP A 6 16.95 6.09 -16.59
N THR A 7 17.66 5.26 -17.37
CA THR A 7 18.62 5.71 -18.37
C THR A 7 17.96 6.52 -19.49
N GLU A 8 16.82 6.08 -19.99
CA GLU A 8 16.09 6.76 -21.07
C GLU A 8 15.54 8.11 -20.61
N LEU A 9 15.01 8.18 -19.38
CA LEU A 9 14.61 9.44 -18.74
C LEU A 9 15.79 10.41 -18.59
N MET A 10 16.99 9.90 -18.29
CA MET A 10 18.19 10.73 -18.20
C MET A 10 18.58 11.30 -19.56
N VAL A 11 18.52 10.50 -20.63
CA VAL A 11 18.77 10.95 -22.00
C VAL A 11 17.77 12.02 -22.41
N VAL A 12 16.48 11.80 -22.19
CA VAL A 12 15.43 12.79 -22.47
C VAL A 12 15.64 14.08 -21.66
N GLY A 13 16.04 13.96 -20.39
CA GLY A 13 16.40 15.11 -19.54
C GLY A 13 17.55 15.93 -20.13
N ILE A 14 18.62 15.29 -20.60
CA ILE A 14 19.76 15.97 -21.24
C ILE A 14 19.31 16.67 -22.53
N VAL A 15 18.55 15.99 -23.38
CA VAL A 15 18.03 16.57 -24.62
C VAL A 15 17.14 17.79 -24.32
N ALA A 16 16.26 17.68 -23.31
CA ALA A 16 15.42 18.78 -22.88
C ALA A 16 16.23 19.99 -22.37
N LEU A 17 17.35 19.76 -21.65
CA LEU A 17 18.27 20.82 -21.21
C LEU A 17 18.94 21.54 -22.40
N ILE A 18 19.27 20.82 -23.47
CA ILE A 18 19.89 21.41 -24.67
C ILE A 18 18.87 22.22 -25.47
N VAL A 19 17.69 21.66 -25.69
CA VAL A 19 16.66 22.26 -26.55
C VAL A 19 15.97 23.45 -25.88
N VAL A 20 15.56 23.30 -24.62
CA VAL A 20 14.82 24.32 -23.87
C VAL A 20 15.78 25.24 -23.12
N GLY A 21 16.93 24.73 -22.69
CA GLY A 21 17.88 25.45 -21.86
C GLY A 21 17.75 25.10 -20.37
N PRO A 22 18.89 25.03 -19.63
CA PRO A 22 18.90 24.63 -18.22
C PRO A 22 18.23 25.63 -17.28
N LYS A 23 18.10 26.89 -17.68
CA LYS A 23 17.45 27.95 -16.89
C LYS A 23 15.94 28.01 -17.10
N ASP A 24 15.46 27.59 -18.27
CA ASP A 24 14.06 27.72 -18.66
C ASP A 24 13.23 26.49 -18.26
N LEU A 25 13.82 25.30 -18.25
CA LEU A 25 13.17 24.08 -17.72
C LEU A 25 12.58 24.24 -16.30
N PRO A 26 13.31 24.75 -15.29
CA PRO A 26 12.74 24.91 -13.95
C PRO A 26 11.61 25.94 -13.89
N VAL A 27 11.65 26.98 -14.74
CA VAL A 27 10.57 27.96 -14.87
C VAL A 27 9.34 27.32 -15.52
N LEU A 28 9.54 26.49 -16.54
CA LEU A 28 8.49 25.76 -17.24
C LEU A 28 7.79 24.76 -16.31
N PHE A 29 8.55 23.96 -15.55
CA PHE A 29 7.98 23.07 -14.54
C PHE A 29 7.22 23.83 -13.45
N ARG A 30 7.68 25.02 -13.03
CA ARG A 30 6.95 25.87 -12.09
C ARG A 30 5.62 26.33 -12.67
N ASN A 31 5.59 26.70 -13.95
CA ASN A 31 4.40 27.19 -14.65
C ASN A 31 3.37 26.06 -14.82
N VAL A 32 3.81 24.92 -15.37
CA VAL A 32 2.98 23.73 -15.53
C VAL A 32 2.49 23.23 -14.17
N GLY A 33 3.38 23.15 -13.18
CA GLY A 33 3.05 22.72 -11.83
C GLY A 33 2.00 23.61 -11.15
N ARG A 34 2.07 24.94 -11.34
CA ARG A 34 1.02 25.86 -10.85
C ARG A 34 -0.32 25.62 -11.55
N PHE A 35 -0.32 25.38 -12.86
CA PHE A 35 -1.55 25.11 -13.60
C PHE A 35 -2.18 23.78 -13.18
N VAL A 36 -1.38 22.71 -13.14
CA VAL A 36 -1.80 21.39 -12.65
C VAL A 36 -2.27 21.46 -11.19
N GLY A 37 -1.58 22.22 -10.34
CA GLY A 37 -1.97 22.42 -8.94
C GLY A 37 -3.34 23.09 -8.81
N LYS A 38 -3.61 24.15 -9.58
CA LYS A 38 -4.93 24.80 -9.64
C LYS A 38 -6.01 23.87 -10.18
N ALA A 39 -5.74 23.15 -11.27
CA ALA A 39 -6.66 22.18 -11.84
C ALA A 39 -6.97 21.05 -10.84
N LYS A 40 -5.98 20.56 -10.10
CA LYS A 40 -6.16 19.55 -9.04
C LYS A 40 -6.97 20.09 -7.86
N GLY A 41 -6.79 21.36 -7.48
CA GLY A 41 -7.65 22.03 -6.51
C GLY A 41 -9.10 22.04 -6.98
N MET A 42 -9.35 22.60 -8.17
CA MET A 42 -10.68 22.62 -8.78
C MET A 42 -11.32 21.23 -8.90
N ALA A 43 -10.54 20.20 -9.28
CA ALA A 43 -11.01 18.83 -9.34
C ALA A 43 -11.40 18.27 -7.96
N ARG A 44 -10.72 18.68 -6.88
CA ARG A 44 -11.06 18.31 -5.50
C ARG A 44 -12.34 18.99 -5.04
N GLU A 45 -12.52 20.27 -5.32
CA GLU A 45 -13.79 20.97 -5.06
C GLU A 45 -14.93 20.35 -5.86
N PHE A 46 -14.73 20.07 -7.15
CA PHE A 46 -15.73 19.40 -8.00
C PHE A 46 -16.04 18.00 -7.49
N SER A 47 -15.03 17.22 -7.11
CA SER A 47 -15.22 15.88 -6.55
C SER A 47 -16.02 15.94 -5.24
N ARG A 48 -15.75 16.91 -4.35
CA ARG A 48 -16.54 17.11 -3.12
C ARG A 48 -17.99 17.46 -3.45
N ALA A 49 -18.21 18.49 -4.26
CA ALA A 49 -19.55 18.93 -4.64
C ALA A 49 -20.34 17.84 -5.39
N MET A 50 -19.68 17.07 -6.26
CA MET A 50 -20.30 15.96 -6.97
C MET A 50 -20.60 14.79 -6.04
N ASN A 51 -19.76 14.51 -5.04
CA ASN A 51 -20.01 13.46 -4.06
C ASN A 51 -21.19 13.84 -3.14
N ASP A 52 -21.23 15.09 -2.69
CA ASP A 52 -22.35 15.64 -1.91
C ASP A 52 -23.65 15.61 -2.71
N ALA A 53 -23.62 16.05 -3.98
CA ALA A 53 -24.77 15.97 -4.89
C ALA A 53 -25.16 14.53 -5.25
N ALA A 54 -24.21 13.60 -5.35
CA ALA A 54 -24.47 12.19 -5.67
C ALA A 54 -25.08 11.44 -4.48
N ASP A 55 -24.68 11.78 -3.26
CA ASP A 55 -25.30 11.28 -2.03
C ASP A 55 -26.74 11.78 -1.88
N GLU A 56 -27.08 12.96 -2.42
CA GLU A 56 -28.42 13.54 -2.38
C GLU A 56 -29.31 13.13 -3.57
N ALA A 57 -28.73 12.87 -4.75
CA ALA A 57 -29.45 12.56 -6.00
C ALA A 57 -29.40 11.08 -6.44
N GLY A 58 -28.89 10.15 -5.62
CA GLY A 58 -28.84 8.71 -5.96
C GLY A 58 -27.86 8.34 -7.08
N VAL A 59 -26.98 9.28 -7.47
CA VAL A 59 -26.00 9.10 -8.57
C VAL A 59 -24.85 8.15 -8.15
N LYS A 60 -24.75 7.82 -6.86
CA LYS A 60 -23.84 6.82 -6.30
C LYS A 60 -23.95 5.46 -7.01
N ASP A 61 -25.15 5.06 -7.39
CA ASP A 61 -25.41 3.80 -8.10
C ASP A 61 -24.87 3.83 -9.54
N MET A 62 -24.96 4.97 -10.23
CA MET A 62 -24.35 5.16 -11.55
C MET A 62 -22.82 5.19 -11.48
N ALA A 63 -22.26 5.83 -10.44
CA ALA A 63 -20.82 5.84 -10.21
C ALA A 63 -20.29 4.45 -9.85
N GLN A 64 -21.03 3.65 -9.07
CA GLN A 64 -20.71 2.25 -8.82
C GLN A 64 -20.80 1.39 -10.08
N GLY A 65 -21.84 1.57 -10.90
CA GLY A 65 -21.98 0.87 -12.18
C GLY A 65 -20.83 1.18 -13.14
N LEU A 66 -20.43 2.45 -13.26
CA LEU A 66 -19.29 2.85 -14.08
C LEU A 66 -17.96 2.33 -13.53
N LYS A 67 -17.79 2.35 -12.20
CA LYS A 67 -16.60 1.81 -11.52
C LYS A 67 -16.50 0.29 -11.66
N ALA A 68 -17.61 -0.43 -11.61
CA ALA A 68 -17.67 -1.86 -11.87
C ALA A 68 -17.36 -2.16 -13.35
N ALA A 69 -17.87 -1.36 -14.28
CA ALA A 69 -17.60 -1.51 -15.70
C ALA A 69 -16.15 -1.19 -16.10
N THR A 70 -15.46 -0.34 -15.32
CA THR A 70 -14.09 0.12 -15.62
C THR A 70 -13.01 -0.52 -14.76
N ASN A 71 -13.36 -1.40 -13.82
CA ASN A 71 -12.38 -2.10 -13.00
C ASN A 71 -12.20 -3.57 -13.45
N PRO A 72 -11.39 -3.85 -14.49
CA PRO A 72 -11.15 -5.20 -14.98
C PRO A 72 -10.53 -6.13 -13.92
N VAL A 73 -9.86 -5.56 -12.92
CA VAL A 73 -9.30 -6.30 -11.78
C VAL A 73 -10.40 -6.81 -10.85
N GLY A 74 -11.48 -6.04 -10.66
CA GLY A 74 -12.62 -6.46 -9.82
C GLY A 74 -13.31 -7.69 -10.40
N SER A 75 -13.69 -7.63 -11.68
CA SER A 75 -14.30 -8.77 -12.37
C SER A 75 -13.39 -9.99 -12.46
N ALA A 76 -12.07 -9.79 -12.62
CA ALA A 76 -11.11 -10.87 -12.58
C ALA A 76 -11.01 -11.52 -11.19
N MET A 77 -11.02 -10.71 -10.12
CA MET A 77 -10.99 -11.23 -8.74
C MET A 77 -12.29 -11.93 -8.35
N ASP A 78 -13.44 -11.46 -8.83
CA ASP A 78 -14.73 -12.13 -8.61
C ASP A 78 -14.74 -13.51 -9.29
N GLY A 79 -14.25 -13.62 -10.53
CA GLY A 79 -14.10 -14.90 -11.22
C GLY A 79 -13.14 -15.86 -10.52
N VAL A 80 -12.02 -15.34 -9.96
CA VAL A 80 -11.09 -16.15 -9.15
C VAL A 80 -11.73 -16.60 -7.85
N LYS A 81 -12.50 -15.72 -7.19
CA LYS A 81 -13.19 -16.04 -5.93
C LYS A 81 -14.29 -17.08 -6.13
N GLU A 82 -15.02 -17.00 -7.23
CA GLU A 82 -16.05 -17.97 -7.60
C GLU A 82 -15.44 -19.33 -7.96
N ALA A 83 -14.38 -19.35 -8.77
CA ALA A 83 -13.62 -20.57 -9.05
C ALA A 83 -13.02 -21.20 -7.77
N ALA A 84 -12.53 -20.38 -6.84
CA ALA A 84 -12.04 -20.84 -5.55
C ALA A 84 -13.16 -21.37 -4.64
N GLN A 85 -14.35 -20.75 -4.64
CA GLN A 85 -15.51 -21.24 -3.90
C GLN A 85 -16.06 -22.55 -4.46
N ASP A 86 -16.11 -22.70 -5.79
CA ASP A 86 -16.53 -23.95 -6.42
C ASP A 86 -15.50 -25.05 -6.19
N MET A 87 -14.21 -24.72 -6.24
CA MET A 87 -13.17 -25.64 -5.82
C MET A 87 -13.36 -26.02 -4.33
N ALA A 88 -13.59 -25.05 -3.43
CA ALA A 88 -13.81 -25.33 -2.01
C ALA A 88 -15.06 -26.20 -1.74
N LYS A 89 -16.16 -26.00 -2.49
CA LYS A 89 -17.34 -26.86 -2.44
C LYS A 89 -17.07 -28.26 -3.00
N SER A 90 -16.20 -28.38 -4.01
CA SER A 90 -15.79 -29.67 -4.59
C SER A 90 -14.78 -30.43 -3.73
N ILE A 91 -14.02 -29.71 -2.89
CA ILE A 91 -13.12 -30.25 -1.86
C ILE A 91 -13.83 -30.16 -0.50
N ASP A 92 -15.14 -30.48 -0.45
CA ASP A 92 -15.83 -30.69 0.82
C ASP A 92 -15.21 -31.93 1.49
N PRO A 93 -14.39 -31.76 2.55
CA PRO A 93 -13.67 -32.87 3.18
C PRO A 93 -14.62 -33.84 3.88
N THR A 94 -15.88 -33.45 4.10
CA THR A 94 -16.89 -34.29 4.76
C THR A 94 -17.49 -35.34 3.85
N LYS A 95 -17.22 -35.28 2.53
CA LYS A 95 -17.65 -36.29 1.55
C LYS A 95 -16.57 -37.30 1.18
N PHE A 96 -15.36 -37.16 1.72
CA PHE A 96 -14.30 -38.13 1.54
C PHE A 96 -14.29 -39.10 2.71
N ASP A 97 -14.27 -40.40 2.38
CA ASP A 97 -14.11 -41.45 3.37
C ASP A 97 -12.75 -41.28 4.09
N PRO A 98 -12.73 -41.05 5.41
CA PRO A 98 -11.50 -40.80 6.17
C PRO A 98 -10.51 -41.98 6.12
N ASP A 99 -10.98 -43.19 5.80
CA ASP A 99 -10.12 -44.38 5.68
C ASP A 99 -9.58 -44.60 4.25
N SER A 100 -10.01 -43.78 3.28
CA SER A 100 -9.49 -43.82 1.92
C SER A 100 -8.08 -43.20 1.82
N GLU A 101 -7.29 -43.65 0.84
CA GLU A 101 -5.97 -43.07 0.55
C GLU A 101 -6.05 -41.56 0.30
N THR A 102 -7.15 -41.08 -0.28
CA THR A 102 -7.43 -39.65 -0.46
C THR A 102 -7.68 -38.93 0.87
N GLY A 103 -8.36 -39.57 1.82
CA GLY A 103 -8.62 -39.04 3.17
C GLY A 103 -7.34 -38.92 4.02
N LYS A 104 -6.46 -39.93 3.95
CA LYS A 104 -5.15 -39.89 4.63
C LYS A 104 -4.26 -38.78 4.07
N LEU A 105 -4.20 -38.63 2.75
CA LEU A 105 -3.44 -37.55 2.10
C LEU A 105 -4.03 -36.18 2.43
N ALA A 106 -5.36 -36.05 2.53
CA ALA A 106 -6.00 -34.80 2.96
C ALA A 106 -5.67 -34.45 4.42
N ALA A 107 -5.64 -35.43 5.31
CA ALA A 107 -5.24 -35.25 6.71
C ALA A 107 -3.76 -34.85 6.84
N GLU A 108 -2.88 -35.47 6.06
CA GLU A 108 -1.45 -35.12 6.00
C GLU A 108 -1.24 -33.70 5.48
N ARG A 109 -1.92 -33.32 4.39
CA ARG A 109 -1.90 -31.95 3.83
C ARG A 109 -2.42 -30.91 4.82
N ALA A 110 -3.46 -31.24 5.58
CA ALA A 110 -4.00 -30.36 6.61
C ALA A 110 -3.03 -30.19 7.79
N ALA A 111 -2.32 -31.25 8.18
CA ALA A 111 -1.29 -31.19 9.21
C ALA A 111 -0.09 -30.34 8.76
N ASP A 112 0.38 -30.51 7.52
CA ASP A 112 1.45 -29.71 6.94
C ASP A 112 1.08 -28.24 6.83
N ALA A 113 -0.15 -27.94 6.39
CA ALA A 113 -0.66 -26.57 6.31
C ALA A 113 -0.66 -25.89 7.69
N LYS A 114 -1.09 -26.59 8.75
CA LYS A 114 -1.02 -26.07 10.13
C LYS A 114 0.41 -25.80 10.58
N LYS A 115 1.34 -26.70 10.27
CA LYS A 115 2.76 -26.54 10.63
C LYS A 115 3.41 -25.35 9.91
N ILE A 116 3.08 -25.13 8.64
CA ILE A 116 3.55 -23.98 7.87
C ILE A 116 2.96 -22.68 8.44
N GLN A 117 1.67 -22.68 8.78
CA GLN A 117 1.01 -21.52 9.38
C GLN A 117 1.60 -21.16 10.75
N GLU A 118 1.86 -22.14 11.61
CA GLU A 118 2.49 -21.93 12.91
C GLU A 118 3.93 -21.44 12.78
N ALA A 119 4.72 -22.00 11.86
CA ALA A 119 6.09 -21.55 11.59
C ALA A 119 6.10 -20.10 11.06
N THR A 120 5.15 -19.77 10.19
CA THR A 120 5.01 -18.42 9.64
C THR A 120 4.56 -17.42 10.72
N ALA A 121 3.64 -17.82 11.60
CA ALA A 121 3.19 -16.99 12.71
C ALA A 121 4.32 -16.71 13.72
N ARG A 122 5.14 -17.72 14.04
CA ARG A 122 6.32 -17.56 14.90
C ARG A 122 7.38 -16.67 14.25
N ALA A 123 7.66 -16.86 12.96
CA ALA A 123 8.59 -15.99 12.24
C ALA A 123 8.11 -14.53 12.19
N ALA A 124 6.81 -14.31 12.07
CA ALA A 124 6.22 -12.98 12.12
C ALA A 124 6.32 -12.34 13.51
N SER A 125 6.09 -13.09 14.60
CA SER A 125 6.25 -12.57 15.96
C SER A 125 7.70 -12.27 16.32
N ASP A 126 8.64 -13.11 15.90
CA ASP A 126 10.07 -12.91 16.14
C ASP A 126 10.59 -11.67 15.41
N ARG A 127 10.07 -11.42 14.20
CA ARG A 127 10.38 -10.19 13.44
C ARG A 127 9.85 -8.95 14.15
N GLN A 128 8.61 -9.00 14.63
CA GLN A 128 8.01 -7.88 15.36
C GLN A 128 8.73 -7.59 16.68
N ALA A 129 9.19 -8.63 17.40
CA ALA A 129 9.95 -8.46 18.64
C ALA A 129 11.31 -7.78 18.38
N ARG A 130 12.04 -8.18 17.33
CA ARG A 130 13.31 -7.55 16.95
C ARG A 130 13.14 -6.11 16.50
N GLU A 131 12.11 -5.84 15.69
CA GLU A 131 11.79 -4.48 15.24
C GLU A 131 11.40 -3.57 16.43
N ALA A 132 10.72 -4.11 17.46
CA ALA A 132 10.40 -3.37 18.68
C ALA A 132 11.62 -3.13 19.58
N GLU A 133 12.56 -4.08 19.66
CA GLU A 133 13.80 -3.97 20.43
C GLU A 133 14.78 -2.99 19.75
N GLU A 134 14.89 -2.99 18.42
CA GLU A 134 15.62 -1.97 17.65
C GLU A 134 14.98 -0.59 17.80
N ALA A 135 13.65 -0.48 17.80
CA ALA A 135 12.95 0.78 18.02
C ALA A 135 13.16 1.32 19.44
N ALA A 136 13.20 0.45 20.46
CA ALA A 136 13.50 0.83 21.84
C ALA A 136 14.96 1.27 22.00
N ALA A 137 15.92 0.54 21.41
CA ALA A 137 17.34 0.92 21.42
C ALA A 137 17.60 2.24 20.67
N ALA A 138 16.89 2.48 19.55
CA ALA A 138 16.95 3.75 18.83
C ALA A 138 16.33 4.91 19.63
N ALA A 139 15.28 4.66 20.41
CA ALA A 139 14.67 5.65 21.31
C ALA A 139 15.55 5.95 22.54
N GLU A 140 16.28 4.97 23.06
CA GLU A 140 17.24 5.15 24.16
C GLU A 140 18.50 5.89 23.71
N ALA A 141 19.03 5.58 22.52
CA ALA A 141 20.15 6.30 21.92
C ALA A 141 19.81 7.77 21.52
N ALA A 142 18.52 8.09 21.38
CA ALA A 142 18.04 9.44 21.11
C ALA A 142 17.80 10.29 22.37
N GLN A 143 17.98 9.75 23.58
CA GLN A 143 17.97 10.52 24.83
C GLN A 143 19.40 10.99 25.17
N PRO A 144 19.75 12.28 25.01
CA PRO A 144 21.00 12.78 25.51
C PRO A 144 20.89 12.91 27.04
N GLY A 145 21.84 12.30 27.75
CA GLY A 145 22.01 12.53 29.17
C GLY A 145 22.26 14.01 29.47
N ALA A 146 21.46 14.57 30.37
CA ALA A 146 21.82 15.75 31.14
C ALA A 146 21.34 15.51 32.58
N GLY A 147 22.23 14.89 33.35
CA GLY A 147 22.18 14.93 34.80
C GLY A 147 22.68 16.26 35.34
N GLU A 148 22.36 16.46 36.62
CA GLU A 148 22.74 17.51 37.57
C GLU A 148 21.99 18.87 37.52
N PRO A 149 21.28 19.23 38.63
CA PRO A 149 20.64 20.53 38.80
C PRO A 149 21.61 21.54 39.43
N ASP A 150 21.88 22.64 38.73
CA ASP A 150 22.65 23.77 39.28
C ASP A 150 21.69 24.70 40.06
N GLN A 151 21.56 24.42 41.36
CA GLN A 151 21.13 25.41 42.35
C GLN A 151 22.36 26.22 42.74
N ASP A 152 22.52 27.44 42.22
CA ASP A 152 23.27 28.52 42.88
C ASP A 152 23.16 29.84 42.10
N LYS A 153 22.19 30.69 42.47
CA LYS A 153 22.32 32.16 42.40
C LYS A 153 21.45 32.83 43.46
N GLU A 154 21.95 32.86 44.68
CA GLU A 154 21.65 33.92 45.64
C GLU A 154 22.82 34.93 45.64
N THR A 155 22.47 36.22 45.81
CA THR A 155 23.34 37.36 46.17
C THR A 155 24.19 38.02 45.07
N LYS A 156 23.78 39.24 44.67
CA LYS A 156 24.51 40.52 44.95
C LYS A 156 24.21 41.59 43.89
N SER A 157 23.21 42.43 44.15
CA SER A 157 23.27 43.91 44.13
C SER A 157 21.88 44.52 44.27
#